data_AF-A0A2I7SLS9-F1
#
_entry.id   AF-A0A2I7SLS9-F1
#
_cell.length_a   1.000
_cell.length_b   1.000
_cell.length_c   1.000
_cell.angle_alpha   90.00
_cell.angle_beta   90.00
_cell.angle_gamma   90.00
#
_symmetry.space_group_name_H-M   'P 1'
#
loop_
_entity.id
_entity.type
_entity.pdbx_description
1 polymer ?
#
loop_
_entity_poly.entity_id
_entity_poly.type
_entity_poly.pdbx_seq_one_letter_code
_entity_poly.pdbx_strand_id
1 'polypeptide(L)'
;MMRKIVERITQELLMRRVFKKYKNSLPTKSVSEKPKMDYHVLADAVVWNDEGIKKCNPELENALRYALNYRTSLIVDKNFEIKKKNSNSIGKRTFELAKKYFPNWIGFEKKRCEYNQELSDRIKRIRKVSEWKIERLMNSEET
;
A
#
# COMPACT_ATOMS: atom_id res chain seq x y z
N MET A 1 8.00 16.39 -22.36
CA MET A 1 8.14 14.91 -22.38
C MET A 1 9.34 14.44 -21.54
N MET A 2 10.54 15.02 -21.70
CA MET A 2 11.74 14.69 -20.89
C MET A 2 11.57 14.87 -19.37
N ARG A 3 10.95 15.95 -18.90
CA ARG A 3 10.76 16.23 -17.47
C ARG A 3 10.06 15.09 -16.71
N LYS A 4 8.98 14.53 -17.28
CA LYS A 4 8.25 13.39 -16.71
C LYS A 4 9.10 12.10 -16.64
N ILE A 5 10.05 11.93 -17.56
CA ILE A 5 10.97 10.78 -17.56
C ILE A 5 12.02 10.96 -16.46
N VAL A 6 12.58 12.15 -16.31
CA VAL A 6 13.56 12.47 -15.26
C VAL A 6 12.95 12.35 -13.86
N GLU A 7 11.75 12.90 -13.65
CA GLU A 7 11.00 12.77 -12.39
C GLU A 7 10.76 11.30 -12.05
N ARG A 8 10.37 10.51 -13.04
CA ARG A 8 10.14 9.08 -12.91
C ARG A 8 11.40 8.31 -12.49
N ILE A 9 12.54 8.57 -13.12
CA ILE A 9 13.82 7.93 -12.80
C ILE A 9 14.26 8.32 -11.40
N THR A 10 14.17 9.61 -11.08
CA THR A 10 14.55 10.17 -9.78
C THR A 10 13.75 9.51 -8.65
N GLN A 11 12.43 9.41 -8.83
CA GLN A 11 11.56 8.74 -7.87
C GLN A 11 11.94 7.27 -7.66
N GLU A 12 12.19 6.52 -8.74
CA GLU A 12 12.59 5.13 -8.63
C GLU A 12 13.93 4.96 -7.90
N LEU A 13 14.90 5.85 -8.16
CA LEU A 13 16.17 5.88 -7.44
C LEU A 13 16.00 6.19 -5.95
N LEU A 14 15.12 7.13 -5.60
CA LEU A 14 14.78 7.43 -4.21
C LEU A 14 14.17 6.21 -3.51
N MET A 15 13.17 5.57 -4.13
CA MET A 15 12.55 4.34 -3.57
C MET A 15 13.59 3.23 -3.38
N ARG A 16 14.49 3.03 -4.36
CA ARG A 16 15.59 2.06 -4.24
C ARG A 16 16.50 2.35 -3.06
N ARG A 17 16.87 3.61 -2.83
CA ARG A 17 17.71 4.02 -1.69
C ARG A 17 17.02 3.72 -0.36
N VAL A 18 15.76 4.10 -0.22
CA VAL A 18 14.96 3.85 0.99
C VAL A 18 14.81 2.36 1.24
N PHE A 19 14.37 1.59 0.25
CA PHE A 19 14.19 0.14 0.40
C PHE A 19 15.49 -0.60 0.68
N LYS A 20 16.62 -0.14 0.11
CA LYS A 20 17.94 -0.68 0.44
C LYS A 20 18.33 -0.39 1.89
N LYS A 21 18.12 0.85 2.35
CA LYS A 21 18.45 1.30 3.71
C LYS A 21 17.71 0.49 4.77
N TYR A 22 16.44 0.17 4.52
CA TYR A 22 15.59 -0.54 5.49
C TYR A 22 15.37 -2.01 5.15
N LYS A 23 16.16 -2.58 4.24
CA LYS A 23 16.10 -4.00 3.87
C LYS A 23 16.20 -4.84 5.16
N ASN A 24 15.20 -5.69 5.43
CA ASN A 24 15.02 -6.50 6.65
C ASN A 24 14.33 -5.84 7.86
N SER A 25 13.84 -4.60 7.74
CA SER A 25 13.10 -3.95 8.84
C SER A 25 11.63 -4.37 8.98
N LEU A 26 11.06 -5.00 7.96
CA LEU A 26 9.65 -5.39 7.92
C LEU A 26 9.44 -6.83 8.43
N PRO A 27 8.33 -7.11 9.13
CA PRO A 27 8.02 -8.44 9.66
C PRO A 27 7.86 -9.50 8.56
N THR A 28 8.52 -10.64 8.72
CA THR A 28 8.41 -11.74 7.75
C THR A 28 7.43 -12.83 8.17
N LYS A 29 6.89 -12.75 9.39
CA LYS A 29 5.95 -13.71 9.96
C LYS A 29 4.83 -12.95 10.65
N SER A 30 3.61 -13.46 10.54
CA SER A 30 2.53 -12.97 11.38
C SER A 30 2.72 -13.45 12.81
N VAL A 31 2.45 -12.55 13.77
CA VAL A 31 2.39 -12.87 15.21
C VAL A 31 0.96 -13.24 15.63
N SER A 32 -0.03 -13.06 14.75
CA SER A 32 -1.46 -13.21 15.03
C SER A 32 -2.16 -14.05 13.96
N GLU A 33 -2.98 -15.02 14.36
CA GLU A 33 -3.76 -15.84 13.43
C GLU A 33 -4.78 -15.01 12.62
N LYS A 34 -5.37 -13.98 13.26
CA LYS A 34 -6.39 -13.10 12.65
C LYS A 34 -5.96 -11.63 12.73
N PRO A 35 -5.00 -11.20 11.90
CA PRO A 35 -4.52 -9.83 11.93
C PRO A 35 -5.65 -8.83 11.60
N LYS A 36 -5.68 -7.72 12.33
CA LYS A 36 -6.70 -6.67 12.16
C LYS A 36 -6.31 -5.80 10.96
N MET A 37 -7.30 -5.46 10.14
CA MET A 37 -7.13 -4.53 9.03
C MET A 37 -7.44 -3.10 9.48
N ASP A 38 -6.54 -2.19 9.14
CA ASP A 38 -6.67 -0.75 9.32
C ASP A 38 -6.61 -0.05 7.96
N TYR A 39 -7.18 1.16 7.89
CA TYR A 39 -7.15 2.00 6.71
C TYR A 39 -6.01 3.02 6.80
N HIS A 40 -5.11 2.98 5.82
CA HIS A 40 -4.01 3.91 5.68
C HIS A 40 -4.43 5.06 4.76
N VAL A 41 -4.94 6.14 5.36
CA VAL A 41 -5.54 7.29 4.65
C VAL A 41 -4.62 7.85 3.55
N LEU A 42 -3.35 8.13 3.87
CA LEU A 42 -2.41 8.73 2.92
C LEU A 42 -2.03 7.83 1.73
N ALA A 43 -2.31 6.53 1.84
CA ALA A 43 -2.06 5.58 0.77
C ALA A 43 -3.35 5.17 0.06
N ASP A 44 -4.53 5.60 0.55
CA ASP A 44 -5.83 5.03 0.14
C ASP A 44 -5.75 3.50 0.06
N ALA A 45 -5.31 2.88 1.16
CA ALA A 45 -4.93 1.48 1.19
C ALA A 45 -5.32 0.80 2.50
N VAL A 46 -5.47 -0.52 2.47
CA VAL A 46 -5.52 -1.32 3.69
C VAL A 46 -4.16 -1.86 4.07
N VAL A 47 -3.92 -1.88 5.38
CA VAL A 47 -2.75 -2.48 6.01
C VAL A 47 -3.23 -3.40 7.13
N TRP A 48 -2.48 -4.46 7.37
CA TRP A 48 -2.72 -5.31 8.53
C TRP A 48 -1.78 -4.93 9.66
N ASN A 49 -2.25 -5.04 10.90
CA ASN A 49 -1.49 -4.64 12.08
C ASN A 49 -0.19 -5.45 12.30
N ASP A 50 -0.08 -6.63 11.71
CA ASP A 50 1.10 -7.50 11.72
C ASP A 50 2.15 -7.12 10.66
N GLU A 51 1.84 -6.19 9.76
CA GLU A 51 2.73 -5.81 8.65
C GLU A 51 3.84 -4.84 9.06
N GLY A 52 3.77 -4.31 10.28
CA GLY A 52 4.77 -3.40 10.83
C GLY A 52 4.71 -1.98 10.27
N ILE A 53 3.77 -1.65 9.37
CA ILE A 53 3.68 -0.33 8.72
C ILE A 53 3.58 0.82 9.74
N LYS A 54 2.70 0.70 10.73
CA LYS A 54 2.52 1.73 11.77
C LYS A 54 3.75 1.95 12.65
N LYS A 55 4.65 0.97 12.73
CA LYS A 55 5.84 0.99 13.59
C LYS A 55 7.13 1.20 12.80
N CYS A 56 7.08 1.18 11.47
CA CYS A 56 8.28 1.27 10.67
C CYS A 56 8.75 2.74 10.56
N ASN A 57 9.92 2.93 9.97
CA ASN A 57 10.45 4.26 9.79
C ASN A 57 9.53 5.08 8.87
N PRO A 58 9.22 6.35 9.19
CA PRO A 58 8.34 7.19 8.35
C PRO A 58 8.79 7.33 6.89
N GLU A 59 10.09 7.32 6.64
CA GLU A 59 10.67 7.34 5.29
C GLU A 59 10.28 6.07 4.51
N LEU A 60 10.33 4.91 5.18
CA LEU A 60 9.90 3.64 4.61
C LEU A 60 8.38 3.57 4.44
N GLU A 61 7.61 4.00 5.43
CA GLU A 61 6.15 4.07 5.35
C GLU A 61 5.73 4.89 4.13
N ASN A 62 6.31 6.08 3.96
CA ASN A 62 6.03 6.96 2.83
C ASN A 62 6.41 6.31 1.49
N ALA A 63 7.55 5.64 1.42
CA ALA A 63 7.97 4.91 0.22
C ALA A 63 7.05 3.73 -0.13
N LEU A 64 6.42 3.10 0.87
CA LEU A 64 5.51 1.98 0.66
C LEU A 64 4.10 2.40 0.23
N ARG A 65 3.69 3.67 0.37
CA ARG A 65 2.32 4.12 0.08
C ARG A 65 1.82 3.70 -1.31
N TYR A 66 2.65 3.86 -2.34
CA TYR A 66 2.30 3.46 -3.71
C TYR A 66 2.18 1.95 -3.88
N ALA A 67 3.01 1.17 -3.18
CA ALA A 67 2.92 -0.28 -3.20
C ALA A 67 1.65 -0.77 -2.47
N LEU A 68 1.31 -0.15 -1.33
CA LEU A 68 0.12 -0.46 -0.54
C LEU A 68 -1.17 -0.13 -1.31
N ASN A 69 -1.21 1.01 -1.99
CA ASN A 69 -2.33 1.40 -2.83
C ASN A 69 -2.56 0.40 -3.98
N TYR A 70 -1.48 0.05 -4.68
CA TYR A 70 -1.53 -0.93 -5.76
C TYR A 70 -2.00 -2.31 -5.26
N ARG A 71 -1.43 -2.79 -4.14
CA ARG A 71 -1.87 -4.03 -3.49
C ARG A 71 -3.36 -4.00 -3.14
N THR A 72 -3.83 -2.91 -2.54
CA THR A 72 -5.25 -2.75 -2.18
C THR A 72 -6.13 -2.82 -3.42
N SER A 73 -5.69 -2.22 -4.53
CA SER A 73 -6.42 -2.26 -5.80
C SER A 73 -6.54 -3.68 -6.36
N LEU A 74 -5.49 -4.50 -6.23
CA LEU A 74 -5.52 -5.93 -6.62
C LEU A 74 -6.55 -6.73 -5.81
N ILE A 75 -6.70 -6.42 -4.52
CA ILE A 75 -7.69 -7.10 -3.67
C ILE A 75 -9.11 -6.68 -4.04
N VAL A 76 -9.32 -5.39 -4.30
CA VAL A 76 -10.66 -4.80 -4.45
C VAL A 76 -11.28 -5.05 -5.83
N ASP A 77 -10.48 -5.01 -6.90
CA ASP A 77 -10.97 -5.10 -8.29
C ASP A 77 -10.37 -6.29 -9.03
N LYS A 78 -11.21 -7.32 -9.27
CA LYS A 78 -10.84 -8.54 -9.99
C LYS A 78 -10.21 -8.26 -11.36
N ASN A 79 -10.62 -7.17 -12.01
CA ASN A 79 -10.19 -6.81 -13.34
C ASN A 79 -9.19 -5.65 -13.34
N PHE A 80 -8.60 -5.31 -12.18
CA PHE A 80 -7.73 -4.13 -12.03
C PHE A 80 -6.61 -4.09 -13.08
N GLU A 81 -5.84 -5.18 -13.19
CA GLU A 81 -4.72 -5.27 -14.14
C GLU A 81 -5.18 -5.24 -15.61
N ILE A 82 -6.33 -5.85 -15.90
CA ILE A 82 -6.91 -5.88 -17.26
C ILE A 82 -7.34 -4.47 -17.66
N LYS A 83 -8.07 -3.76 -16.78
CA LYS A 83 -8.52 -2.38 -16.98
C LYS A 83 -7.35 -1.42 -17.14
N LYS A 84 -6.26 -1.64 -16.39
CA LYS A 84 -5.06 -0.81 -16.45
C LYS A 84 -4.14 -1.12 -17.64
N LYS A 85 -4.50 -2.02 -18.57
CA LYS A 85 -3.83 -2.29 -19.86
C LYS A 85 -2.32 -1.98 -19.83
N ASN A 86 -1.53 -2.78 -19.11
CA ASN A 86 -0.06 -2.65 -19.09
C ASN A 86 0.50 -1.27 -18.69
N SER A 87 -0.30 -0.41 -18.04
CA SER A 87 0.19 0.89 -17.60
C SER A 87 1.28 0.68 -16.55
N ASN A 88 2.47 1.19 -16.87
CA ASN A 88 3.65 1.14 -16.03
C ASN A 88 3.53 2.14 -14.86
N SER A 89 2.43 2.02 -14.11
CA SER A 89 2.05 2.93 -13.07
C SER A 89 3.09 2.92 -11.95
N ILE A 90 3.24 4.08 -11.32
CA ILE A 90 4.07 4.24 -10.13
C ILE A 90 3.79 3.18 -9.06
N GLY A 91 2.52 2.87 -8.81
CA GLY A 91 2.10 1.84 -7.86
C GLY A 91 2.66 0.47 -8.20
N LYS A 92 2.46 0.01 -9.44
CA LYS A 92 2.97 -1.28 -9.93
C LYS A 92 4.49 -1.38 -9.81
N ARG A 93 5.21 -0.35 -10.26
CA ARG A 93 6.68 -0.33 -10.18
C ARG A 93 7.19 -0.36 -8.75
N THR A 94 6.59 0.44 -7.88
CA THR A 94 6.97 0.49 -6.47
C THR A 94 6.66 -0.83 -5.76
N PHE A 95 5.54 -1.46 -6.11
CA PHE A 95 5.16 -2.78 -5.60
C PHE A 95 6.16 -3.87 -6.00
N GLU A 96 6.52 -3.99 -7.28
CA GLU A 96 7.52 -4.97 -7.73
C GLU A 96 8.91 -4.68 -7.15
N LEU A 97 9.27 -3.40 -7.03
CA LEU A 97 10.51 -3.01 -6.39
C LEU A 97 10.52 -3.41 -4.91
N ALA A 98 9.44 -3.16 -4.18
CA ALA A 98 9.31 -3.53 -2.78
C ALA A 98 9.40 -5.06 -2.62
N LYS A 99 8.77 -5.86 -3.49
CA LYS A 99 8.93 -7.33 -3.49
C LYS A 99 10.37 -7.79 -3.67
N LYS A 100 11.17 -7.08 -4.48
CA LYS A 100 12.60 -7.39 -4.65
C LYS A 100 13.42 -7.13 -3.38
N TYR A 101 13.10 -6.09 -2.61
CA TYR A 101 13.83 -5.74 -1.39
C TYR A 101 13.31 -6.45 -0.14
N PHE A 102 12.03 -6.80 -0.11
CA PHE A 102 11.34 -7.41 1.02
C PHE A 102 10.62 -8.71 0.60
N PRO A 103 11.31 -9.70 0.02
CA PRO A 103 10.66 -10.87 -0.60
C PRO A 103 9.82 -11.70 0.37
N ASN A 104 10.19 -11.70 1.65
CA ASN A 104 9.52 -12.46 2.70
C ASN A 104 8.60 -11.61 3.57
N TRP A 105 8.34 -10.36 3.22
CA TRP A 105 7.44 -9.52 4.04
C TRP A 105 6.02 -10.09 4.02
N ILE A 106 5.40 -10.17 5.20
CA ILE A 106 4.06 -10.73 5.38
C ILE A 106 2.99 -9.99 4.56
N GLY A 107 3.22 -8.71 4.26
CA GLY A 107 2.33 -7.91 3.41
C GLY A 107 2.26 -8.39 1.95
N PHE A 108 3.18 -9.26 1.52
CA PHE A 108 3.19 -9.88 0.19
C PHE A 108 2.69 -11.33 0.18
N GLU A 109 2.08 -11.81 1.26
CA GLU A 109 1.35 -13.08 1.23
C GLU A 109 0.31 -13.06 0.10
N LYS A 110 0.21 -14.16 -0.65
CA LYS A 110 -0.67 -14.29 -1.82
C LYS A 110 -2.12 -13.86 -1.53
N LYS A 111 -2.67 -14.32 -0.40
CA LYS A 111 -4.02 -13.96 0.08
C LYS A 111 -4.25 -12.45 0.30
N ARG A 112 -3.19 -11.65 0.41
CA ARG A 112 -3.22 -10.18 0.58
C ARG A 112 -2.86 -9.43 -0.70
N CYS A 113 -2.56 -10.13 -1.80
CA CYS A 113 -2.14 -9.53 -3.06
C CYS A 113 -3.01 -9.96 -4.25
N GLU A 114 -4.07 -10.74 -3.99
CA GLU A 114 -4.98 -11.23 -5.01
C GLU A 114 -6.41 -10.83 -4.68
N TYR A 115 -7.24 -10.82 -5.73
CA TYR A 115 -8.65 -10.53 -5.58
C TYR A 115 -9.32 -11.50 -4.62
N ASN A 116 -10.09 -10.95 -3.69
CA ASN A 116 -10.92 -11.71 -2.78
C ASN A 116 -12.22 -10.92 -2.53
N GLN A 117 -13.37 -11.52 -2.83
CA GLN A 117 -14.67 -10.87 -2.74
C GLN A 117 -14.96 -10.37 -1.31
N GLU A 118 -14.75 -11.24 -0.31
CA GLU A 118 -15.01 -10.92 1.10
C GLU A 118 -14.11 -9.77 1.59
N LEU A 119 -12.82 -9.82 1.25
CA LEU A 119 -11.88 -8.76 1.57
C LEU A 119 -12.24 -7.47 0.83
N SER A 120 -12.62 -7.54 -0.45
CA SER A 120 -13.05 -6.38 -1.23
C SER A 120 -14.22 -5.66 -0.57
N ASP A 121 -15.26 -6.38 -0.16
CA ASP A 121 -16.44 -5.80 0.47
C ASP A 121 -16.13 -5.28 1.89
N ARG A 122 -15.21 -5.94 2.61
CA ARG A 122 -14.71 -5.42 3.89
C ARG A 122 -13.89 -4.15 3.72
N ILE A 123 -13.01 -4.07 2.71
CA ILE A 123 -12.20 -2.88 2.39
C ILE A 123 -13.09 -1.70 2.03
N LYS A 124 -14.10 -1.91 1.16
CA LYS A 124 -15.06 -0.85 0.80
C LYS A 124 -15.78 -0.26 2.01
N ARG A 125 -16.22 -1.11 2.95
CA ARG A 125 -16.83 -0.66 4.22
C ARG A 125 -15.86 0.14 5.08
N ILE A 126 -14.63 -0.35 5.23
CA ILE A 126 -13.57 0.34 5.98
C ILE A 126 -13.26 1.71 5.38
N ARG A 127 -13.15 1.79 4.05
CA ARG A 127 -12.94 3.05 3.31
C ARG A 127 -14.07 4.04 3.58
N LYS A 128 -15.33 3.62 3.39
CA LYS A 128 -16.51 4.47 3.64
C LYS A 128 -16.57 5.00 5.07
N VAL A 129 -16.27 4.16 6.07
CA VAL A 129 -16.21 4.59 7.47
C VAL A 129 -15.08 5.58 7.71
N SER A 130 -13.95 5.42 7.03
CA SER A 130 -12.80 6.33 7.15
C SER A 130 -13.08 7.69 6.50
N GLU A 131 -13.70 7.70 5.33
CA GLU A 131 -14.18 8.91 4.64
C GLU A 131 -15.15 9.69 5.54
N TRP A 132 -16.17 9.03 6.08
CA TRP A 132 -17.11 9.66 7.02
C TRP A 132 -16.43 10.25 8.26
N LYS A 133 -15.41 9.56 8.81
CA LYS A 133 -14.64 10.10 9.96
C LYS A 133 -13.87 11.35 9.59
N ILE A 134 -13.27 11.40 8.39
CA ILE A 134 -12.53 12.56 7.91
C ILE A 134 -13.49 13.74 7.70
N GLU A 135 -14.61 13.51 7.01
CA GLU A 135 -15.65 14.53 6.80
C GLU A 135 -16.14 15.11 8.13
N ARG A 136 -16.41 14.24 9.12
CA ARG A 136 -16.87 14.69 10.44
C ARG A 136 -15.83 15.55 11.15
N LEU A 137 -14.54 15.20 11.06
CA LEU A 137 -13.45 15.98 11.67
C LEU A 137 -13.34 17.36 11.01
N MET A 138 -13.34 17.41 9.68
CA MET A 138 -13.25 18.67 8.93
C MET A 138 -14.42 19.60 9.24
N ASN A 139 -15.64 19.05 9.34
CA ASN A 139 -16.84 19.83 9.67
C ASN A 139 -16.89 20.25 11.15
N SER A 140 -16.23 19.53 12.06
CA SER A 140 -16.18 19.89 13.49
C SER A 140 -15.11 20.92 13.84
N GLU A 141 -14.12 21.12 12.96
CA GLU A 141 -13.11 22.17 13.10
C GLU A 141 -13.59 23.54 12.56
N GLU A 142 -14.74 23.57 11.89
CA GLU A 142 -15.40 24.79 11.37
C GLU A 142 -16.40 25.43 12.36
N THR A 143 -16.55 24.86 13.57
CA THR A 143 -17.41 25.36 14.67
C THR A 143 -16.62 25.68 15.92
#